data_AF-A0A832H0T0-F1
#
_entry.id   AF-A0A832H0T0-F1
#
_cell.length_a   1.000
_cell.length_b   1.000
_cell.length_c   1.000
_cell.angle_alpha   90.00
_cell.angle_beta   90.00
_cell.angle_gamma   90.00
#
_symmetry.space_group_name_H-M   'P 1'
#
loop_
_entity.id
_entity.type
_entity.pdbx_description
1 polymer ?
#
loop_
_entity_poly.entity_id
_entity_poly.type
_entity_poly.pdbx_seq_one_letter_code
_entity_poly.pdbx_strand_id
1 'polypeptide(L)' 'MSILPGTPVKLPNGRDGVVIPSPHLTPGRVLVKVKTGRKRWFKVDECIPNQGYPSIPVNKD' A
#
# COMPACT_ATOMS: atom_id res chain seq x y z
N MET A 1 -1.98 3.89 -12.14
CA MET A 1 -1.14 2.95 -11.35
C MET A 1 -2.02 2.25 -10.33
N SER A 2 -1.77 0.98 -10.02
CA SER A 2 -2.47 0.24 -8.96
C SER A 2 -1.44 -0.29 -7.96
N ILE A 3 -1.59 0.03 -6.67
CA ILE A 3 -0.71 -0.46 -5.62
C ILE A 3 -1.39 -1.66 -4.95
N LEU A 4 -0.71 -2.80 -4.93
CA LEU A 4 -1.27 -4.04 -4.40
C LEU A 4 -1.16 -4.11 -2.87
N PRO A 5 -2.09 -4.80 -2.18
CA PRO A 5 -1.89 -5.19 -0.79
C PRO A 5 -0.56 -5.93 -0.58
N GLY A 6 0.11 -5.65 0.54
CA GLY A 6 1.46 -6.11 0.85
C GLY A 6 2.56 -5.18 0.36
N THR A 7 2.26 -4.20 -0.51
CA THR A 7 3.28 -3.28 -1.02
C THR A 7 3.74 -2.29 0.07
N PRO A 8 5.03 -2.23 0.40
CA PRO A 8 5.57 -1.15 1.22
C PRO A 8 5.60 0.16 0.44
N VAL A 9 5.12 1.24 1.05
CA VAL A 9 5.00 2.56 0.43
C VAL A 9 5.59 3.64 1.33
N LYS A 10 6.20 4.66 0.71
CA LYS A 10 6.50 5.94 1.32
C LYS A 10 5.28 6.84 1.23
N LEU A 11 4.88 7.40 2.35
CA LEU A 11 3.71 8.28 2.50
C LEU A 11 4.10 9.75 2.34
N PRO A 12 3.14 10.64 2.03
CA PRO A 12 3.43 12.07 1.77
C PRO A 12 4.02 12.81 2.98
N ASN A 13 3.88 12.27 4.19
CA ASN A 13 4.49 12.79 5.41
C ASN A 13 5.91 12.22 5.67
N GLY A 14 6.53 11.58 4.67
CA GLY A 14 7.85 10.96 4.78
C GLY A 14 7.88 9.65 5.58
N ARG A 15 6.75 9.18 6.11
CA ARG A 15 6.68 7.94 6.91
C ARG A 15 6.51 6.72 6.00
N ASP A 16 6.94 5.58 6.51
CA ASP A 16 6.75 4.29 5.84
C ASP A 16 5.45 3.62 6.29
N GLY A 17 4.82 2.91 5.36
CA GLY A 17 3.64 2.10 5.61
C GLY A 17 3.56 0.91 4.66
N VAL A 18 2.61 0.03 4.90
CA VAL A 18 2.33 -1.12 4.04
C VAL A 18 0.86 -1.09 3.64
N VAL A 19 0.58 -1.25 2.35
CA VAL A 19 -0.80 -1.36 1.86
C VAL A 19 -1.41 -2.66 2.39
N ILE A 20 -2.61 -2.57 2.94
CA ILE A 20 -3.35 -3.72 3.47
C ILE A 20 -4.65 -3.89 2.69
N PRO A 21 -5.20 -5.12 2.62
CA PRO A 21 -6.51 -5.33 2.03
C PRO A 21 -7.58 -4.52 2.79
N SER A 22 -8.55 -3.99 2.05
CA SER A 22 -9.71 -3.31 2.61
C SER A 22 -10.99 -4.07 2.23
N PRO A 23 -11.92 -4.27 3.17
CA PRO A 23 -13.24 -4.82 2.85
C PRO A 23 -14.12 -3.83 2.07
N HIS A 24 -13.76 -2.55 2.04
CA HIS A 24 -14.47 -1.51 1.30
C HIS A 24 -13.69 -1.08 0.06
N LEU A 25 -14.36 -1.10 -1.09
CA LEU A 25 -13.83 -0.57 -2.34
C LEU A 25 -13.86 0.96 -2.26
N THR A 26 -12.69 1.59 -2.24
CA THR A 26 -12.57 3.04 -2.21
C THR A 26 -11.75 3.48 -3.42
N PRO A 27 -12.40 3.83 -4.55
CA PRO A 27 -11.70 4.15 -5.79
C PRO A 27 -10.62 5.22 -5.61
N GLY A 28 -9.45 5.00 -6.21
CA GLY A 28 -8.31 5.92 -6.13
C GLY A 28 -7.63 6.01 -4.76
N ARG A 29 -8.02 5.18 -3.78
CA ARG A 29 -7.41 5.15 -2.45
C ARG A 29 -6.94 3.75 -2.06
N VAL A 30 -5.91 3.71 -1.22
CA VAL A 30 -5.38 2.49 -0.61
C VAL A 30 -5.38 2.63 0.90
N LEU A 31 -5.71 1.53 1.57
CA LEU A 31 -5.64 1.45 3.03
C LEU A 31 -4.21 1.08 3.42
N VAL A 32 -3.56 1.93 4.21
CA VAL A 32 -2.16 1.73 4.61
C VAL A 32 -2.09 1.55 6.12
N LYS A 33 -1.37 0.52 6.57
CA LYS A 33 -0.94 0.38 7.96
C LYS A 33 0.42 1.07 8.12
N VAL A 34 0.46 2.14 8.91
CA VAL A 34 1.72 2.83 9.24
C VAL A 34 2.49 2.08 10.31
N LYS A 35 3.79 2.37 10.46
CA LYS A 35 4.68 1.74 11.47
C LYS A 35 4.15 1.80 12.91
N THR A 36 3.33 2.79 13.26
CA THR A 36 2.68 2.90 14.57
C THR A 36 1.46 1.98 14.75
N GLY A 37 1.17 1.11 13.78
CA GLY A 37 0.03 0.19 13.80
C GLY A 37 -1.30 0.82 13.37
N ARG A 38 -1.38 2.16 13.28
CA ARG A 38 -2.57 2.87 12.80
C ARG A 38 -2.85 2.56 11.33
N LYS A 39 -4.13 2.46 10.98
CA LYS A 39 -4.60 2.27 9.60
C LYS A 39 -5.17 3.60 9.08
N ARG A 40 -4.78 4.02 7.88
CA ARG A 40 -5.27 5.25 7.27
C ARG A 40 -5.36 5.13 5.77
N TRP A 41 -6.34 5.80 5.19
CA TRP A 41 -6.54 5.89 3.75
C TRP A 41 -5.64 6.96 3.14
N PHE A 42 -5.02 6.63 2.01
CA PHE A 42 -4.21 7.55 1.22
C PHE A 42 -4.61 7.46 -0.24
N LYS A 43 -4.43 8.54 -1.00
CA LYS A 43 -4.59 8.46 -2.46
C LYS A 43 -3.45 7.63 -3.03
N VAL A 44 -3.76 6.88 -4.08
CA VAL A 44 -2.76 6.06 -4.78
C VAL A 44 -1.59 6.92 -5.26
N ASP A 45 -1.88 8.11 -5.80
CA ASP A 45 -0.87 9.00 -6.37
C ASP A 45 0.03 9.68 -5.32
N GLU A 46 -0.38 9.67 -4.05
CA GLU A 46 0.40 10.20 -2.93
C GLU A 46 1.33 9.13 -2.31
N CYS A 47 1.18 7.86 -2.71
CA CYS A 47 1.93 6.73 -2.16
C CYS A 47 3.02 6.31 -3.14
N ILE A 48 4.28 6.40 -2.72
CA ILE A 48 5.42 5.99 -3.55
C ILE A 48 5.80 4.55 -3.18
N PRO A 49 5.67 3.56 -4.07
CA PRO A 49 6.08 2.19 -3.78
C PRO A 49 7.58 2.13 -3.54
N ASN A 50 7.99 1.57 -2.40
CA ASN A 50 9.39 1.24 -2.18
C ASN A 50 9.69 -0.02 -2.99
N GLN A 51 10.26 0.12 -4.19
CA GLN A 51 10.52 -0.96 -5.17
C GLN A 51 11.55 -2.03 -4.71
N GLY A 52 11.75 -2.20 -3.41
CA GLY A 52 12.74 -3.12 -2.83
C GLY A 52 12.21 -4.52 -2.51
N TYR A 53 10.96 -4.86 -2.85
CA TYR A 53 10.44 -6.23 -2.66
C TYR A 53 10.12 -6.88 -4.00
N PRO A 54 10.62 -8.11 -4.24
CA PRO A 54 10.26 -8.85 -5.43
C PRO A 54 8.76 -9.06 -5.39
N SER A 55 8.11 -8.71 -6.51
CA SER A 55 6.75 -9.14 -6.81
C SER A 55 6.75 -10.65 -6.62
N ILE A 56 6.10 -11.16 -5.58
CA ILE A 56 5.89 -12.61 -5.46
C ILE A 56 5.13 -12.98 -6.73
N PRO A 57 5.69 -13.82 -7.63
CA PRO A 57 4.91 -14.32 -8.75
C PRO A 57 3.77 -15.11 -8.11
N VAL A 58 2.53 -14.67 -8.34
CA VAL A 58 1.36 -15.49 -8.04
C VAL A 58 1.48 -16.71 -8.94
N ASN A 59 2.08 -17.78 -8.42
CA ASN A 59 1.98 -19.09 -9.03
C ASN A 59 0.50 -19.47 -8.96
N LYS A 60 -0.06 -19.63 -10.15
CA LYS A 60 -1.39 -20.13 -10.39
C LYS A 60 -1.21 -21.63 -10.65
N ASP A 61 -1.35 -22.44 -9.60
CA ASP A 61 -1.56 -23.89 -9.68
C ASP A 61 -2.96 -24.21 -9.14
#